data_AF-A0A482D021-F1
#
_entry.id   AF-A0A482D021-F1
#
_cell.length_a   1.000
_cell.length_b   1.000
_cell.length_c   1.000
_cell.angle_alpha   90.00
_cell.angle_beta   90.00
_cell.angle_gamma   90.00
#
_symmetry.space_group_name_H-M   'P 1'
#
loop_
_entity.id
_entity.type
_entity.pdbx_description
1 polymer ?
#
loop_
_entity_poly.entity_id
_entity_poly.type
_entity_poly.pdbx_seq_one_letter_code
_entity_poly.pdbx_strand_id
1 'polypeptide(L)'
;VWKCLSICSFLLLVGATAVFALLHFRNGGPLISQDPKEPRSSGHTQLTGPMTMKLQAQSLKKPAAHVVASSDSKELIWTDKVAHTMMQNGMALVNNKLVVPSDGLYFIYSQVVFKGDKCPEESIPLRHTILRYSVEYPENVPLLMAIKSFCEGSKASIRLLKS
;
A
#
# COMPACT_ATOMS: atom_id res chain seq x y z
N VAL A 1 7.83 -11.89 -57.71
CA VAL A 1 7.41 -12.70 -56.55
C VAL A 1 8.07 -12.24 -55.25
N TRP A 2 9.41 -12.16 -55.15
CA TRP A 2 10.10 -11.69 -53.92
C TRP A 2 9.70 -10.26 -53.48
N LYS A 3 9.54 -9.33 -54.43
CA LYS A 3 9.08 -7.95 -54.13
C LYS A 3 7.70 -7.93 -53.44
N CYS A 4 6.79 -8.82 -53.82
CA CYS A 4 5.46 -8.92 -53.20
C CYS A 4 5.54 -9.49 -51.78
N LEU A 5 6.36 -10.53 -51.57
CA LEU A 5 6.62 -11.09 -50.24
C LEU A 5 7.22 -10.07 -49.28
N SER A 6 8.14 -9.23 -49.77
CA SER A 6 8.73 -8.14 -49.01
C SER A 6 7.68 -7.10 -48.61
N ILE A 7 6.87 -6.62 -49.57
CA ILE A 7 5.80 -5.65 -49.31
C ILE A 7 4.76 -6.19 -48.31
N CYS A 8 4.33 -7.45 -48.47
CA CYS A 8 3.41 -8.09 -47.53
C CYS A 8 4.00 -8.15 -46.10
N SER A 9 5.29 -8.47 -45.97
CA SER A 9 5.97 -8.49 -44.67
C SER A 9 6.00 -7.11 -44.02
N PHE A 10 6.26 -6.04 -44.79
CA PHE A 10 6.26 -4.68 -44.27
C PHE A 10 4.86 -4.24 -43.81
N LEU A 11 3.82 -4.53 -44.59
CA LEU A 11 2.44 -4.19 -44.24
C LEU A 11 1.97 -4.91 -42.97
N LEU A 12 2.34 -6.19 -42.81
CA LEU A 12 2.03 -6.96 -41.60
C LEU A 12 2.75 -6.39 -40.37
N LEU A 13 4.01 -5.98 -40.51
CA LEU A 13 4.79 -5.41 -39.41
C LEU A 13 4.21 -4.07 -38.95
N VAL A 14 3.82 -3.19 -39.89
CA VAL A 14 3.17 -1.90 -39.59
C VAL A 14 1.79 -2.12 -38.94
N GLY A 15 1.02 -3.10 -39.43
CA GLY A 15 -0.27 -3.45 -38.83
C GLY A 15 -0.12 -3.96 -37.39
N ALA A 16 0.84 -4.85 -37.15
CA ALA A 16 1.09 -5.41 -35.82
C ALA A 16 1.55 -4.35 -34.82
N THR A 17 2.43 -3.43 -35.22
CA THR A 17 2.89 -2.34 -34.36
C THR A 17 1.77 -1.34 -34.06
N ALA A 18 0.92 -1.02 -35.04
CA ALA A 18 -0.24 -0.15 -34.84
C ALA A 18 -1.27 -0.76 -33.87
N VAL A 19 -1.59 -2.05 -34.02
CA VAL A 19 -2.49 -2.76 -33.09
C VAL A 19 -1.89 -2.82 -31.70
N PHE A 20 -0.59 -3.15 -31.58
CA PHE A 20 0.11 -3.18 -30.30
C PHE A 20 0.10 -1.80 -29.62
N ALA A 21 0.36 -0.73 -30.37
CA ALA A 21 0.28 0.63 -29.88
C ALA A 21 -1.14 0.97 -29.40
N LEU A 22 -2.17 0.67 -30.19
CA LEU A 22 -3.57 0.93 -29.81
C LEU A 22 -3.98 0.16 -28.54
N LEU A 23 -3.51 -1.08 -28.36
CA LEU A 23 -3.75 -1.84 -27.13
C LEU A 23 -3.02 -1.23 -25.93
N HIS A 24 -1.79 -0.76 -26.12
CA HIS A 24 -1.02 -0.08 -25.06
C HIS A 24 -1.62 1.28 -24.68
N PHE A 25 -2.06 2.08 -25.66
CA PHE A 25 -2.70 3.38 -25.45
C PHE A 25 -4.12 3.25 -24.90
N ARG A 26 -4.84 2.16 -25.19
CA ARG A 26 -6.11 1.86 -24.53
C ARG A 26 -5.94 1.50 -23.04
N ASN A 27 -4.75 1.07 -22.64
CA ASN A 27 -4.36 0.87 -21.25
C ASN A 27 -3.68 2.10 -20.60
N GLY A 28 -3.39 3.17 -21.36
CA GLY A 28 -2.79 4.41 -20.88
C GLY A 28 -3.51 5.62 -21.46
N GLY A 29 -4.57 6.06 -20.79
CA GLY A 29 -5.43 7.17 -21.23
C GLY A 29 -4.69 8.51 -21.46
N PRO A 30 -5.26 9.43 -22.26
CA PRO A 30 -4.54 10.55 -22.84
C PRO A 30 -4.28 11.69 -21.85
N LEU A 31 -3.07 12.25 -21.93
CA LEU A 31 -2.70 13.53 -21.31
C LEU A 31 -3.46 14.66 -22.01
N ILE A 32 -4.51 15.18 -21.38
CA ILE A 32 -5.20 16.38 -21.86
C ILE A 32 -4.84 17.58 -20.98
N SER A 33 -4.31 18.59 -21.67
CA SER A 33 -4.00 19.95 -21.24
C SER A 33 -5.17 20.58 -20.48
N GLN A 34 -4.91 21.12 -19.29
CA GLN A 34 -5.89 21.81 -18.45
C GLN A 34 -5.89 23.32 -18.75
N ASP A 35 -7.05 23.84 -19.14
CA ASP A 35 -7.43 25.26 -19.03
C ASP A 35 -8.65 25.34 -18.09
N PRO A 36 -8.64 26.15 -17.01
CA PRO A 36 -9.68 26.09 -15.99
C PRO A 36 -10.81 27.10 -16.23
N LYS A 37 -12.03 26.59 -16.43
CA LYS A 37 -13.26 27.36 -16.13
C LYS A 37 -14.38 26.45 -15.61
N GLU A 38 -14.60 26.51 -14.29
CA GLU A 38 -15.77 25.99 -13.57
C GLU A 38 -17.04 26.81 -13.92
N PRO A 39 -18.27 26.23 -13.89
CA PRO A 39 -19.02 26.15 -12.62
C PRO A 39 -19.96 24.94 -12.40
N ARG A 40 -19.96 24.43 -11.15
CA ARG A 40 -21.05 23.90 -10.29
C ARG A 40 -22.34 23.30 -10.91
N SER A 41 -22.60 22.02 -10.64
CA SER A 41 -23.93 21.50 -10.24
C SER A 41 -23.86 20.09 -9.65
N SER A 42 -24.72 19.81 -8.68
CA SER A 42 -24.90 18.57 -7.96
C SER A 42 -25.11 17.34 -8.85
N GLY A 43 -24.33 16.31 -8.61
CA GLY A 43 -24.49 14.96 -9.15
C GLY A 43 -23.33 14.13 -8.63
N HIS A 44 -23.54 12.83 -8.38
CA HIS A 44 -22.47 11.91 -7.97
C HIS A 44 -21.35 11.92 -9.03
N THR A 45 -20.36 12.79 -8.87
CA THR A 45 -19.14 12.69 -9.65
C THR A 45 -18.35 11.56 -9.04
N GLN A 46 -18.50 10.38 -9.63
CA GLN A 46 -17.54 9.30 -9.48
C GLN A 46 -16.17 9.92 -9.80
N LEU A 47 -15.43 10.28 -8.76
CA LEU A 47 -14.09 10.81 -8.86
C LEU A 47 -13.21 9.66 -9.37
N THR A 48 -13.22 9.46 -10.68
CA THR A 48 -12.42 8.49 -11.43
C THR A 48 -11.02 9.03 -11.67
N GLY A 49 -10.39 9.53 -10.60
CA GLY A 49 -8.97 9.84 -10.55
C GLY A 49 -8.31 8.97 -9.48
N PRO A 50 -6.98 8.75 -9.55
CA PRO A 50 -6.27 8.07 -8.47
C PRO A 50 -6.43 8.88 -7.18
N MET A 51 -7.29 8.41 -6.28
CA MET A 51 -7.42 9.00 -4.96
C MET A 51 -6.35 8.42 -4.05
N THR A 52 -5.82 9.27 -3.17
CA THR A 52 -5.09 8.78 -2.01
C THR A 52 -6.07 8.03 -1.10
N MET A 53 -5.59 6.99 -0.40
CA MET A 53 -6.42 6.22 0.55
C MET A 53 -7.13 7.13 1.57
N LYS A 54 -6.46 8.22 1.99
CA LYS A 54 -7.03 9.23 2.89
C LYS A 54 -8.21 9.99 2.28
N LEU A 55 -8.08 10.45 1.04
CA LEU A 55 -9.17 11.15 0.36
C LEU A 55 -10.35 10.20 0.09
N GLN A 56 -10.06 8.94 -0.24
CA GLN A 56 -11.08 7.92 -0.42
C GLN A 56 -11.83 7.63 0.89
N ALA A 57 -11.12 7.52 2.01
CA ALA A 57 -11.72 7.33 3.33
C ALA A 57 -12.67 8.47 3.70
N GLN A 58 -12.26 9.71 3.45
CA GLN A 58 -13.07 10.90 3.73
C GLN A 58 -14.30 11.00 2.82
N SER A 59 -14.10 10.87 1.51
CA SER A 59 -15.18 11.04 0.51
C SER A 59 -16.23 9.93 0.58
N LEU A 60 -15.81 8.69 0.80
CA LEU A 60 -16.71 7.53 0.86
C LEU A 60 -17.13 7.17 2.28
N LYS A 61 -16.76 7.99 3.28
CA LYS A 61 -16.99 7.73 4.71
C LYS A 61 -16.56 6.32 5.14
N LYS A 62 -15.49 5.79 4.54
CA LYS A 62 -14.98 4.45 4.85
C LYS A 62 -14.20 4.48 6.17
N PRO A 63 -14.39 3.50 7.08
CA PRO A 63 -13.54 3.34 8.25
C PRO A 63 -12.06 3.32 7.86
N ALA A 64 -11.26 4.18 8.47
CA ALA A 64 -9.84 4.26 8.19
C ALA A 64 -9.05 4.73 9.41
N ALA A 65 -7.90 4.10 9.62
CA ALA A 65 -6.98 4.48 10.68
C ALA A 65 -5.54 4.45 10.15
N HIS A 66 -4.75 5.43 10.58
CA HIS A 66 -3.29 5.44 10.47
C HIS A 66 -2.75 6.00 11.78
N VAL A 67 -2.03 5.17 12.51
CA VAL A 67 -1.44 5.49 13.81
C VAL A 67 0.07 5.33 13.73
N VAL A 68 0.78 6.04 14.58
CA VAL A 68 2.24 6.01 14.66
C VAL A 68 2.69 5.67 16.07
N ALA A 69 3.95 5.25 16.23
CA ALA A 69 4.53 5.03 17.54
C ALA A 69 4.73 6.37 18.28
N SER A 70 4.38 6.42 19.56
CA SER A 70 4.70 7.53 20.45
C SER A 70 6.21 7.61 20.67
N SER A 71 6.74 8.84 20.68
CA SER A 71 8.14 9.13 21.01
C SER A 71 8.44 9.06 22.51
N ASP A 72 7.41 9.05 23.35
CA ASP A 72 7.54 9.31 24.79
C ASP A 72 7.70 8.02 25.61
N SER A 73 7.71 6.86 24.93
CA SER A 73 7.83 5.54 25.54
C SER A 73 8.93 4.72 24.89
N LYS A 74 9.57 3.86 25.69
CA LYS A 74 10.46 2.80 25.19
C LYS A 74 9.67 1.60 24.66
N GLU A 75 8.40 1.50 25.02
CA GLU A 75 7.47 0.49 24.54
C GLU A 75 6.71 0.97 23.31
N LEU A 76 6.24 0.04 22.49
CA LEU A 76 5.43 0.38 21.32
C LEU A 76 4.02 0.79 21.75
N ILE A 77 3.81 2.09 21.91
CA ILE A 77 2.49 2.69 22.15
C ILE A 77 2.04 3.43 20.89
N TRP A 78 0.91 3.03 20.33
CA TRP A 78 0.29 3.68 19.19
C TRP A 78 -0.38 4.99 19.61
N THR A 79 -0.33 5.99 18.73
CA THR A 79 -1.02 7.27 18.90
C THR A 79 -1.58 7.78 17.57
N ASP A 80 -2.72 8.44 17.66
CA ASP A 80 -3.37 9.19 16.57
C ASP A 80 -3.34 10.71 16.80
N LYS A 81 -2.68 11.19 17.86
CA LYS A 81 -2.73 12.60 18.32
C LYS A 81 -1.65 13.50 17.74
N VAL A 82 -1.02 13.11 16.64
CA VAL A 82 0.06 13.86 15.99
C VAL A 82 -0.26 14.13 14.52
N ALA A 83 0.50 15.02 13.87
CA ALA A 83 0.29 15.29 12.45
C ALA A 83 0.48 14.01 11.61
N HIS A 84 -0.17 13.98 10.44
CA HIS A 84 -0.13 12.87 9.48
C HIS A 84 -0.77 11.55 9.94
N THR A 85 -1.36 11.47 11.13
CA THR A 85 -2.23 10.35 11.54
C THR A 85 -3.64 10.48 10.95
N MET A 86 -4.43 9.43 11.13
CA MET A 86 -5.83 9.38 10.72
C MET A 86 -6.62 8.47 11.66
N MET A 87 -7.78 8.94 12.12
CA MET A 87 -8.78 8.13 12.80
C MET A 87 -10.16 8.60 12.31
N GLN A 88 -10.84 7.79 11.50
CA GLN A 88 -12.05 8.21 10.79
C GLN A 88 -13.14 7.14 10.80
N ASN A 89 -14.39 7.64 10.73
CA ASN A 89 -15.58 6.85 10.43
C ASN A 89 -15.74 5.61 11.34
N GLY A 90 -15.61 5.82 12.66
CA GLY A 90 -15.85 4.81 13.68
C GLY A 90 -14.65 3.95 14.07
N MET A 91 -13.53 4.02 13.35
CA MET A 91 -12.29 3.40 13.84
C MET A 91 -11.90 4.01 15.19
N ALA A 92 -11.39 3.16 16.09
CA ALA A 92 -10.93 3.61 17.40
C ALA A 92 -9.61 2.94 17.79
N LEU A 93 -8.82 3.64 18.60
CA LEU A 93 -7.63 3.10 19.24
C LEU A 93 -7.92 2.92 20.74
N VAL A 94 -8.07 1.67 21.19
CA VAL A 94 -8.43 1.33 22.56
C VAL A 94 -7.42 0.32 23.10
N ASN A 95 -6.82 0.61 24.26
CA ASN A 95 -5.85 -0.28 24.91
C ASN A 95 -4.73 -0.73 23.95
N ASN A 96 -4.17 0.22 23.19
CA ASN A 96 -3.12 -0.02 22.19
C ASN A 96 -3.51 -0.94 21.02
N LYS A 97 -4.81 -1.07 20.73
CA LYS A 97 -5.36 -1.90 19.65
C LYS A 97 -6.30 -1.09 18.76
N LEU A 98 -6.26 -1.32 17.46
CA LEU A 98 -7.26 -0.77 16.54
C LEU A 98 -8.54 -1.61 16.60
N VAL A 99 -9.66 -0.93 16.83
CA VAL A 99 -11.00 -1.53 16.85
C VAL A 99 -11.69 -1.17 15.54
N VAL A 100 -12.10 -2.20 14.79
CA VAL A 100 -12.90 -2.05 13.57
C VAL A 100 -14.38 -1.86 13.92
N PRO A 101 -15.09 -0.90 13.31
CA PRO A 101 -16.47 -0.58 13.70
C PRO A 101 -17.53 -1.47 13.06
N SER A 102 -17.19 -2.23 12.01
CA SER A 102 -18.14 -2.99 11.21
C SER A 102 -17.46 -4.14 10.47
N ASP A 103 -18.25 -5.12 10.05
CA ASP A 103 -17.76 -6.20 9.20
C ASP A 103 -17.41 -5.71 7.80
N GLY A 104 -16.41 -6.33 7.18
CA GLY A 104 -16.01 -6.01 5.82
C GLY A 104 -14.56 -6.39 5.51
N LEU A 105 -14.12 -6.03 4.30
CA LEU A 105 -12.74 -6.19 3.87
C LEU A 105 -11.93 -4.95 4.27
N TYR A 106 -10.83 -5.19 4.96
CA TYR A 106 -9.91 -4.16 5.42
C TYR A 106 -8.53 -4.39 4.85
N PHE A 107 -7.91 -3.32 4.33
CA PHE A 107 -6.50 -3.34 4.00
C PHE A 107 -5.70 -2.99 5.25
N ILE A 108 -4.85 -3.91 5.69
CA ILE A 108 -4.05 -3.79 6.92
C ILE A 108 -2.57 -3.76 6.55
N TYR A 109 -1.86 -2.77 7.09
CA TYR A 109 -0.41 -2.64 6.94
C TYR A 109 0.21 -2.19 8.26
N SER A 110 1.49 -2.50 8.45
CA SER A 110 2.28 -2.00 9.56
C SER A 110 3.75 -2.00 9.16
N GLN A 111 4.48 -1.01 9.64
CA GLN A 111 5.92 -0.91 9.49
C GLN A 111 6.54 -0.66 10.86
N VAL A 112 7.62 -1.39 11.16
CA VAL A 112 8.43 -1.19 12.36
C VAL A 112 9.89 -1.08 11.94
N VAL A 113 10.64 -0.26 12.68
CA VAL A 113 12.08 -0.10 12.49
C VAL A 113 12.76 -0.45 13.80
N PHE A 114 13.65 -1.44 13.73
CA PHE A 114 14.48 -1.84 14.87
C PHE A 114 15.84 -1.16 14.74
N LYS A 115 16.38 -0.70 15.88
CA LYS A 115 17.72 -0.11 15.97
C LYS A 115 18.46 -0.77 17.14
N GLY A 116 19.73 -1.07 16.92
CA GLY A 116 20.67 -1.51 17.96
C GLY A 116 22.05 -0.96 17.66
N ASP A 117 22.86 -0.73 18.69
CA ASP A 117 24.14 -0.03 18.55
C ASP A 117 25.32 -0.94 18.18
N LYS A 118 25.25 -2.23 18.52
CA LYS A 118 26.30 -3.22 18.24
C LYS A 118 25.70 -4.54 17.81
N CYS A 119 26.43 -5.26 16.95
CA CYS A 119 26.06 -6.62 16.60
C CYS A 119 26.41 -7.58 17.75
N PRO A 120 25.42 -8.31 18.30
CA PRO A 120 25.68 -9.38 19.24
C PRO A 120 26.45 -10.52 18.55
N GLU A 121 27.22 -11.28 19.34
CA GLU A 121 27.90 -12.50 18.87
C GLU A 121 26.88 -13.55 18.36
N GLU A 122 25.69 -13.58 18.96
CA GLU A 122 24.59 -14.44 18.56
C GLU A 122 23.49 -13.65 17.83
N SER A 123 23.02 -14.16 16.68
CA SER A 123 21.94 -13.54 15.91
C SER A 123 20.64 -13.47 16.71
N ILE A 124 20.09 -12.28 16.91
CA ILE A 124 18.83 -12.07 17.65
C ILE A 124 17.64 -12.04 16.66
N PRO A 125 16.60 -12.87 16.81
CA PRO A 125 15.42 -12.80 15.96
C PRO A 125 14.51 -11.62 16.33
N LEU A 126 14.35 -10.68 15.42
CA LEU A 126 13.41 -9.57 15.48
C LEU A 126 12.08 -10.00 14.86
N ARG A 127 11.00 -9.94 15.64
CA ARG A 127 9.66 -10.36 15.21
C ARG A 127 8.71 -9.17 15.13
N HIS A 128 7.91 -9.14 14.07
CA HIS A 128 6.81 -8.20 13.90
C HIS A 128 5.57 -8.98 13.49
N THR A 129 4.52 -8.92 14.31
CA THR A 129 3.29 -9.69 14.09
C THR A 129 2.08 -8.79 14.28
N ILE A 130 1.13 -8.86 13.36
CA ILE A 130 -0.20 -8.28 13.49
C ILE A 130 -1.16 -9.39 13.85
N LEU A 131 -1.84 -9.22 14.98
CA LEU A 131 -2.80 -10.19 15.52
C LEU A 131 -4.22 -9.65 15.34
N ARG A 132 -5.17 -10.54 15.04
CA ARG A 132 -6.61 -10.28 15.08
C ARG A 132 -7.19 -10.96 16.30
N TYR A 133 -8.07 -10.25 16.98
CA TYR A 133 -8.93 -10.77 18.02
C TYR A 133 -10.39 -10.55 17.60
N SER A 134 -11.27 -11.52 17.87
CA SER A 134 -12.72 -11.38 17.70
C SER A 134 -13.45 -11.91 18.94
N VAL A 135 -14.67 -11.46 19.18
CA VAL A 135 -15.45 -11.91 20.36
C VAL A 135 -15.96 -13.34 20.15
N GLU A 136 -16.29 -13.69 18.91
CA GLU A 136 -16.74 -15.02 18.48
C GLU A 136 -15.63 -16.07 18.59
N TYR A 137 -14.38 -15.63 18.41
CA TYR A 137 -13.19 -16.45 18.58
C TYR A 137 -12.19 -15.70 19.48
N PRO A 138 -12.32 -15.83 20.82
CA PRO A 138 -11.63 -14.99 21.81
C PRO A 138 -10.15 -15.36 21.98
N GLU A 139 -9.44 -15.47 20.87
CA GLU A 139 -8.01 -15.74 20.80
C GLU A 139 -7.32 -14.77 19.83
N ASN A 140 -6.02 -14.57 20.02
CA ASN A 140 -5.22 -13.76 19.11
C ASN A 140 -4.71 -14.63 17.96
N VAL A 141 -5.21 -14.37 16.76
CA VAL A 141 -4.84 -15.08 15.52
C VAL A 141 -3.89 -14.22 14.69
N PRO A 142 -2.73 -14.71 14.25
CA PRO A 142 -1.82 -13.95 13.40
C PRO A 142 -2.40 -13.72 12.00
N LEU A 143 -2.44 -12.46 11.57
CA LEU A 143 -2.80 -12.07 10.20
C LEU A 143 -1.57 -11.89 9.33
N LEU A 144 -0.55 -11.21 9.87
CA LEU A 144 0.70 -10.89 9.20
C LEU A 144 1.85 -11.13 10.17
N MET A 145 2.91 -11.78 9.71
CA MET A 145 4.11 -12.03 10.51
C MET A 145 5.35 -11.84 9.65
N ALA A 146 6.37 -11.18 10.20
CA ALA A 146 7.68 -11.06 9.61
C ALA A 146 8.75 -11.28 10.70
N ILE A 147 9.82 -11.98 10.34
CA ILE A 147 10.95 -12.24 11.21
C ILE A 147 12.24 -11.86 10.47
N LYS A 148 13.14 -11.15 11.13
CA LYS A 148 14.49 -10.85 10.63
C LYS A 148 15.54 -11.19 11.68
N SER A 149 16.72 -11.65 11.27
CA SER A 149 17.87 -11.75 12.14
C SER A 149 18.53 -10.38 12.31
N PHE A 150 18.81 -9.99 13.56
CA PHE A 150 19.66 -8.86 13.87
C PHE A 150 21.11 -9.36 13.90
N CYS A 151 21.87 -8.90 12.91
CA CYS A 151 23.25 -9.29 12.63
C CYS A 151 23.39 -10.72 12.12
N GLU A 152 23.97 -10.83 10.92
CA GLU A 152 24.40 -12.08 10.32
C GLU A 152 25.90 -12.14 10.54
N GLY A 153 26.37 -13.17 11.25
CA GLY A 153 27.77 -13.30 11.63
C GLY A 153 28.70 -13.03 10.46
N SER A 154 29.85 -12.42 10.75
CA SER A 154 30.86 -12.00 9.78
C SER A 154 31.38 -13.17 8.93
N LYS A 155 30.63 -13.54 7.88
CA LYS A 155 31.02 -14.25 6.64
C LYS A 155 29.78 -14.69 5.87
N ALA A 156 29.49 -13.95 4.79
CA ALA A 156 29.13 -14.42 3.44
C ALA A 156 28.07 -13.54 2.77
N SER A 157 28.56 -12.73 1.83
CA SER A 157 28.08 -12.66 0.44
C SER A 157 26.58 -12.43 0.17
N ILE A 158 26.27 -11.18 -0.18
CA ILE A 158 25.26 -10.70 -1.15
C ILE A 158 23.93 -11.49 -1.20
N ARG A 159 22.85 -10.87 -0.71
CA ARG A 159 21.55 -10.92 -1.41
C ARG A 159 20.88 -9.55 -1.43
N LEU A 160 20.65 -9.08 -2.65
CA LEU A 160 19.83 -7.93 -2.99
C LEU A 160 18.46 -8.06 -2.29
N LEU A 161 18.05 -7.03 -1.56
CA LEU A 161 16.67 -6.89 -1.13
C LEU A 161 16.04 -5.72 -1.88
N LYS A 162 15.12 -6.05 -2.77
CA LYS A 162 14.08 -5.14 -3.23
C LYS A 162 12.77 -5.63 -2.61
N SER A 163 12.10 -4.73 -1.92
CA SER A 163 10.66 -4.75 -1.67
C SER A 163 10.14 -3.33 -1.84
#